data_AF-A0A7S0E6D4-F1
#
_entry.id   AF-A0A7S0E6D4-F1
#
_cell.length_a   1.000
_cell.length_b   1.000
_cell.length_c   1.000
_cell.angle_alpha   90.00
_cell.angle_beta   90.00
_cell.angle_gamma   90.00
#
_symmetry.space_group_name_H-M   'P 1'
#
loop_
_entity.id
_entity.type
_entity.pdbx_description
1 polymer ?
#
loop_
_entity_poly.entity_id
_entity_poly.type
_entity_poly.pdbx_seq_one_letter_code
_entity_poly.pdbx_strand_id
1 'polypeptide(L)'
;GVFTHKKPLLFARMCRLGMAALAAAPGDKRTREAVEACIDSSLLPALTVSEANPGLVHELWRLLDLLPYTARYRCYGVLASKMDEKSSPELAMVKALTADATKRMLRRLSKDNTKQYGRHLGKISHSNPGTVFNTILSQVQGYDNMIVPIVD
;
A
#
# COMPACT_ATOMS: atom_id res chain seq x y z
N GLY A 1 5.80 -10.95 9.75
CA GLY A 1 6.55 -10.94 8.48
C GLY A 1 5.58 -10.88 7.31
N VAL A 2 6.06 -11.07 6.07
CA VAL A 2 5.28 -10.87 4.83
C VAL A 2 4.00 -11.73 4.76
N PHE A 3 3.97 -12.90 5.39
CA PHE A 3 2.81 -13.80 5.36
C PHE A 3 1.69 -13.52 6.38
N THR A 4 1.78 -12.44 7.17
CA THR A 4 0.76 -12.11 8.19
C THR A 4 -0.65 -11.92 7.59
N HIS A 5 -0.74 -11.53 6.32
CA HIS A 5 -2.02 -11.37 5.60
C HIS A 5 -2.85 -12.66 5.51
N LYS A 6 -2.21 -13.83 5.54
CA LYS A 6 -2.90 -15.14 5.53
C LYS A 6 -3.79 -15.35 6.76
N LYS A 7 -3.61 -14.56 7.81
CA LYS A 7 -4.43 -14.55 9.03
C LYS A 7 -4.99 -13.14 9.25
N PRO A 8 -6.07 -12.74 8.54
CA PRO A 8 -6.63 -11.38 8.61
C PRO A 8 -6.97 -10.93 10.04
N LEU A 9 -7.44 -11.84 10.89
CA LEU A 9 -7.74 -11.56 12.30
C LEU A 9 -6.49 -11.20 13.10
N LEU A 10 -5.35 -11.85 12.84
CA LEU A 10 -4.09 -11.54 13.50
C LEU A 10 -3.59 -10.17 13.05
N PHE A 11 -3.65 -9.88 11.74
CA PHE A 11 -3.30 -8.58 11.19
C PHE A 11 -4.10 -7.45 11.86
N ALA A 12 -5.43 -7.59 11.92
CA ALA A 12 -6.29 -6.60 12.54
C ALA A 12 -6.00 -6.43 14.04
N ARG A 13 -5.76 -7.53 14.76
CA ARG A 13 -5.36 -7.47 16.18
C ARG A 13 -4.03 -6.77 16.39
N MET A 14 -3.05 -6.97 15.51
CA MET A 14 -1.76 -6.26 15.56
C MET A 14 -1.95 -4.76 15.36
N CYS A 15 -2.78 -4.35 14.40
CA CYS A 15 -3.13 -2.94 14.21
C CYS A 15 -3.77 -2.35 15.48
N ARG A 16 -4.76 -3.04 16.05
CA ARG A 16 -5.45 -2.59 17.28
C ARG A 16 -4.54 -2.51 18.49
N LEU A 17 -3.64 -3.47 18.64
CA LEU A 17 -2.63 -3.46 19.69
C LEU A 17 -1.69 -2.26 19.53
N GLY A 18 -1.23 -1.98 18.32
CA GLY A 18 -0.43 -0.79 18.03
C GLY A 18 -1.16 0.50 18.37
N MET A 19 -2.43 0.62 17.99
CA MET A 19 -3.26 1.79 18.33
C MET A 19 -3.42 1.95 19.85
N ALA A 20 -3.72 0.86 20.56
CA ALA A 20 -3.85 0.87 22.01
C ALA A 20 -2.53 1.21 22.72
N ALA A 21 -1.40 0.72 22.21
CA ALA A 21 -0.08 1.02 22.76
C ALA A 21 0.28 2.51 22.61
N LEU A 22 0.04 3.09 21.42
CA LEU A 22 0.25 4.53 21.19
C LEU A 22 -0.66 5.40 22.06
N ALA A 23 -1.90 4.95 22.30
CA ALA A 23 -2.84 5.66 23.17
C ALA A 23 -2.48 5.55 24.67
N ALA A 24 -1.96 4.40 25.11
CA ALA A 24 -1.60 4.16 26.51
C ALA A 24 -0.33 4.91 26.94
N ALA A 25 0.60 5.17 26.01
CA ALA A 25 1.84 5.90 26.28
C ALA A 25 2.06 7.05 25.27
N PRO A 26 1.25 8.13 25.33
CA PRO A 26 1.41 9.27 24.43
C PRO A 26 2.81 9.89 24.57
N GLY A 27 3.53 10.01 23.46
CA GLY A 27 4.87 10.62 23.43
C GLY A 27 6.02 9.69 23.82
N ASP A 28 5.76 8.44 24.22
CA ASP A 28 6.84 7.48 24.45
C ASP A 28 7.52 7.09 23.13
N LYS A 29 8.78 7.50 23.00
CA LYS A 29 9.61 7.23 21.83
C LYS A 29 9.79 5.73 21.59
N ARG A 30 9.96 4.93 22.65
CA ARG A 30 10.24 3.49 22.52
C ARG A 30 9.02 2.74 21.98
N THR A 31 7.84 3.03 22.53
CA THR A 31 6.57 2.46 22.04
C THR A 31 6.34 2.84 20.59
N ARG A 32 6.54 4.11 20.23
CA ARG A 32 6.40 4.57 18.84
C ARG A 32 7.34 3.83 17.88
N GLU A 33 8.62 3.74 18.22
CA GLU A 33 9.62 3.03 17.41
C GLU A 33 9.29 1.53 17.25
N ALA A 34 8.78 0.89 18.31
CA ALA A 34 8.35 -0.51 18.24
C ALA A 34 7.15 -0.70 17.29
N VAL A 35 6.18 0.23 17.33
CA VAL A 35 5.02 0.22 16.41
C VAL A 35 5.46 0.48 14.96
N GLU A 36 6.32 1.49 14.73
CA GLU A 36 6.91 1.77 13.41
C GLU A 36 7.67 0.55 12.86
N ALA A 37 8.46 -0.13 13.69
CA ALA A 37 9.16 -1.35 13.31
C ALA A 37 8.20 -2.51 12.96
N CYS A 38 7.08 -2.64 13.68
CA CYS A 38 6.04 -3.62 13.38
C CYS A 38 5.37 -3.35 12.02
N ILE A 39 5.11 -2.08 11.73
CA ILE A 39 4.56 -1.62 10.45
C ILE A 39 5.52 -1.99 9.31
N ASP A 40 6.82 -1.67 9.45
CA ASP A 40 7.82 -1.89 8.41
C ASP A 40 8.12 -3.36 8.15
N SER A 41 8.19 -4.16 9.20
CA SER A 41 8.63 -5.56 9.11
C SER A 41 7.50 -6.52 8.82
N SER A 42 6.25 -6.15 9.13
CA SER A 42 5.12 -7.05 9.04
C SER A 42 3.90 -6.45 8.36
N LEU A 43 3.35 -5.34 8.84
CA LEU A 43 2.01 -4.92 8.40
C LEU A 43 2.00 -4.41 6.95
N LEU A 44 2.89 -3.47 6.59
CA LEU A 44 2.97 -2.95 5.22
C LEU A 44 3.38 -4.05 4.22
N PRO A 45 4.47 -4.81 4.43
CA PRO A 45 4.83 -5.90 3.52
C PRO A 45 3.74 -6.95 3.36
N ALA A 46 3.03 -7.30 4.44
CA ALA A 46 1.94 -8.27 4.36
C ALA A 46 0.75 -7.73 3.57
N LEU A 47 0.41 -6.45 3.72
CA LEU A 47 -0.66 -5.85 2.93
C LEU A 47 -0.31 -5.84 1.43
N THR A 48 0.94 -5.55 1.08
CA THR A 48 1.44 -5.53 -0.31
C THR A 48 1.21 -6.87 -1.02
N VAL A 49 1.51 -8.00 -0.38
CA VAL A 49 1.32 -9.34 -0.96
C VAL A 49 -0.10 -9.89 -0.80
N SER A 50 -0.99 -9.19 -0.09
CA SER A 50 -2.37 -9.61 0.10
C SER A 50 -3.18 -9.41 -1.18
N GLU A 51 -4.17 -10.27 -1.39
CA GLU A 51 -5.28 -9.96 -2.29
C GLU A 51 -6.01 -8.68 -1.86
N ALA A 52 -6.72 -8.07 -2.81
CA ALA A 52 -7.46 -6.84 -2.61
C ALA A 52 -8.44 -6.97 -1.42
N ASN A 53 -8.08 -6.35 -0.30
CA ASN A 53 -8.86 -6.40 0.93
C ASN A 53 -8.97 -5.00 1.55
N PRO A 54 -10.02 -4.23 1.19
CA PRO A 54 -10.22 -2.88 1.72
C PRO A 54 -10.30 -2.83 3.25
N GLY A 55 -10.82 -3.89 3.89
CA GLY A 55 -10.92 -3.96 5.35
C GLY A 55 -9.55 -3.94 6.04
N LEU A 56 -8.57 -4.67 5.50
CA LEU A 56 -7.20 -4.64 6.02
C LEU A 56 -6.50 -3.30 5.76
N VAL A 57 -6.76 -2.69 4.60
CA VAL A 57 -6.26 -1.35 4.26
C VAL A 57 -6.77 -0.32 5.25
N HIS A 58 -8.07 -0.30 5.50
CA HIS A 58 -8.69 0.62 6.46
C HIS A 58 -8.16 0.41 7.87
N GLU A 59 -8.01 -0.84 8.32
CA GLU A 59 -7.50 -1.11 9.66
C GLU A 59 -6.03 -0.68 9.82
N LEU A 60 -5.20 -0.88 8.79
CA LEU A 60 -3.83 -0.36 8.80
C LEU A 60 -3.79 1.17 8.76
N TRP A 61 -4.65 1.80 7.95
CA TRP A 61 -4.74 3.26 7.87
C TRP A 61 -5.06 3.89 9.23
N ARG A 62 -6.01 3.32 9.98
CA ARG A 62 -6.33 3.79 11.33
C ARG A 62 -5.13 3.81 12.27
N LEU A 63 -4.22 2.84 12.13
CA LEU A 63 -2.96 2.85 12.87
C LEU A 63 -1.98 3.90 12.34
N LEU A 64 -1.80 3.98 11.02
CA LEU A 64 -0.89 4.93 10.38
C LEU A 64 -1.29 6.37 10.69
N ASP A 65 -2.58 6.68 10.76
CA ASP A 65 -3.10 8.03 10.97
C ASP A 65 -2.79 8.58 12.38
N LEU A 66 -2.44 7.72 13.33
CA LEU A 66 -1.93 8.13 14.64
C LEU A 66 -0.45 8.55 14.62
N LEU A 67 0.28 8.24 13.54
CA LEU A 67 1.68 8.60 13.41
C LEU A 67 1.83 10.00 12.78
N PRO A 68 2.88 10.76 13.17
CA PRO A 68 3.24 11.99 12.48
C PRO A 68 3.44 11.76 10.98
N TYR A 69 3.13 12.78 10.17
CA TYR A 69 3.29 12.75 8.72
C TYR A 69 4.66 12.23 8.27
N THR A 70 5.73 12.72 8.90
CA THR A 70 7.11 12.33 8.57
C THR A 70 7.36 10.83 8.84
N ALA A 71 6.83 10.28 9.93
CA ALA A 71 6.93 8.87 10.26
C ALA A 71 6.17 7.99 9.25
N ARG A 72 4.97 8.41 8.83
CA ARG A 72 4.20 7.71 7.78
C ARG A 72 4.98 7.63 6.46
N TYR A 73 5.51 8.76 5.98
CA TYR A 73 6.30 8.81 4.74
C TYR A 73 7.57 7.97 4.83
N ARG A 74 8.22 7.97 5.99
CA ARG A 74 9.35 7.08 6.25
C ARG A 74 8.96 5.61 6.12
N CYS A 75 7.80 5.18 6.66
CA CYS A 75 7.31 3.81 6.47
C CYS A 75 7.14 3.46 4.98
N TYR A 76 6.59 4.38 4.18
CA TYR A 76 6.42 4.16 2.73
C TYR A 76 7.76 4.06 2.00
N GLY A 77 8.75 4.87 2.37
CA GLY A 77 10.12 4.78 1.84
C GLY A 77 10.78 3.44 2.18
N VAL A 78 10.63 2.97 3.43
CA VAL A 78 11.13 1.65 3.87
C VAL A 78 10.46 0.51 3.12
N LEU A 79 9.14 0.59 2.87
CA LEU A 79 8.46 -0.38 2.03
C LEU A 79 9.03 -0.38 0.61
N ALA A 80 9.18 0.80 0.00
CA ALA A 80 9.69 0.92 -1.37
C ALA A 80 11.08 0.29 -1.53
N SER A 81 11.99 0.51 -0.57
CA SER A 81 13.34 -0.10 -0.59
C SER A 81 13.32 -1.62 -0.37
N LYS A 82 12.29 -2.16 0.28
CA LYS A 82 12.12 -3.61 0.47
C LYS A 82 11.54 -4.32 -0.74
N MET A 83 10.91 -3.59 -1.66
CA MET A 83 10.34 -4.13 -2.89
C MET A 83 11.36 -4.30 -4.02
N ASP A 84 12.64 -4.15 -3.74
CA ASP A 84 13.71 -4.48 -4.68
C ASP A 84 14.10 -5.96 -4.56
N GLU A 85 14.47 -6.58 -5.69
CA GLU A 85 14.75 -8.03 -5.78
C GLU A 85 15.80 -8.51 -4.78
N LYS A 86 16.78 -7.66 -4.46
CA LYS A 86 17.86 -7.95 -3.50
C LYS A 86 17.36 -8.02 -2.04
N SER A 87 16.24 -7.39 -1.74
CA SER A 87 15.69 -7.24 -0.39
C SER A 87 14.66 -8.34 -0.08
N SER A 88 13.66 -8.51 -0.94
CA SER A 88 12.66 -9.58 -0.82
C SER A 88 12.14 -9.97 -2.21
N PRO A 89 12.37 -11.23 -2.64
CA PRO A 89 11.90 -11.68 -3.95
C PRO A 89 10.38 -11.68 -4.04
N GLU A 90 9.66 -11.93 -2.94
CA GLU A 90 8.20 -11.92 -2.92
C GLU A 90 7.63 -10.52 -3.16
N LEU A 91 8.20 -9.51 -2.51
CA LEU A 91 7.77 -8.12 -2.69
C LEU A 91 8.14 -7.59 -4.08
N ALA A 92 9.30 -7.97 -4.61
CA ALA A 92 9.71 -7.61 -5.95
C ALA A 92 8.82 -8.25 -7.03
N MET A 93 8.44 -9.51 -6.85
CA MET A 93 7.50 -10.19 -7.74
C MET A 93 6.14 -9.48 -7.76
N VAL A 94 5.60 -9.13 -6.58
CA VAL A 94 4.32 -8.41 -6.49
C VAL A 94 4.41 -7.01 -7.09
N LYS A 95 5.54 -6.30 -6.93
CA LYS A 95 5.81 -5.03 -7.62
C LYS A 95 5.68 -5.18 -9.13
N ALA A 96 6.37 -6.16 -9.70
CA ALA A 96 6.36 -6.41 -11.15
C ALA A 96 4.96 -6.77 -11.67
N LEU A 97 4.26 -7.69 -10.99
CA LEU A 97 2.91 -8.11 -11.36
C LEU A 97 1.91 -6.96 -11.28
N THR A 98 1.98 -6.14 -10.22
CA THR A 98 1.10 -4.98 -10.05
C THR A 98 1.37 -3.93 -11.12
N ALA A 99 2.64 -3.64 -11.41
CA ALA A 99 3.01 -2.68 -12.45
C ALA A 99 2.52 -3.14 -13.83
N ASP A 100 2.69 -4.41 -14.18
CA ASP A 100 2.20 -4.95 -15.45
C ASP A 100 0.66 -4.93 -15.52
N ALA A 101 -0.03 -5.37 -14.47
CA ALA A 101 -1.49 -5.30 -14.40
C ALA A 101 -2.01 -3.86 -14.56
N THR A 102 -1.35 -2.90 -13.90
CA THR A 102 -1.69 -1.47 -13.99
C THR A 102 -1.50 -0.95 -15.42
N LYS A 103 -0.35 -1.24 -16.06
CA LYS A 103 -0.11 -0.87 -17.46
C LYS A 103 -1.16 -1.46 -18.40
N ARG A 104 -1.54 -2.72 -18.21
CA ARG A 104 -2.58 -3.37 -19.02
C ARG A 104 -3.95 -2.71 -18.85
N MET A 105 -4.29 -2.24 -17.65
CA MET A 105 -5.53 -1.49 -17.43
C MET A 105 -5.48 -0.12 -18.10
N LEU A 106 -4.39 0.63 -17.92
CA LEU A 106 -4.23 1.97 -18.50
C LEU A 106 -4.28 1.95 -20.04
N ARG A 107 -3.71 0.93 -20.70
CA ARG A 107 -3.80 0.78 -22.17
C ARG A 107 -5.22 0.62 -22.71
N ARG A 108 -6.18 0.22 -21.87
CA ARG A 108 -7.57 -0.02 -22.27
C ARG A 108 -8.51 1.07 -21.76
N LEU A 109 -7.99 1.99 -20.95
CA LEU A 109 -8.74 3.10 -20.38
C LEU A 109 -9.06 4.13 -21.47
N SER A 110 -10.34 4.47 -21.59
CA SER A 110 -10.85 5.51 -22.48
C SER A 110 -11.96 6.28 -21.78
N LYS A 111 -12.39 7.40 -22.38
CA LYS A 111 -13.46 8.25 -21.84
C LYS A 111 -14.78 7.49 -21.64
N ASP A 112 -15.06 6.48 -22.46
CA ASP A 112 -16.33 5.76 -22.43
C ASP A 112 -16.36 4.62 -21.41
N ASN A 113 -15.21 4.24 -20.85
CA ASN A 113 -15.09 3.07 -19.97
C ASN A 113 -14.44 3.36 -18.61
N THR A 114 -14.25 4.65 -18.27
CA THR A 114 -13.62 5.13 -17.02
C THR A 114 -14.21 4.47 -15.77
N LYS A 115 -15.53 4.41 -15.64
CA LYS A 115 -16.21 3.81 -14.47
C LYS A 115 -15.85 2.33 -14.26
N GLN A 116 -15.74 1.56 -15.34
CA GLN A 116 -15.44 0.13 -15.24
C GLN A 116 -13.96 -0.09 -14.95
N TYR A 117 -13.07 0.51 -15.75
CA TYR A 117 -11.63 0.35 -15.59
C TYR A 117 -11.10 1.03 -14.33
N GLY A 118 -11.71 2.14 -13.90
CA GLY A 118 -11.46 2.79 -12.63
C GLY A 118 -11.75 1.89 -11.43
N ARG A 119 -12.85 1.11 -11.45
CA ARG A 119 -13.11 0.08 -10.40
C ARG A 119 -12.05 -1.01 -10.39
N HIS A 120 -11.62 -1.48 -11.56
CA HIS A 120 -10.55 -2.48 -11.66
C HIS A 120 -9.22 -1.93 -11.14
N LEU A 121 -8.88 -0.69 -11.50
CA LEU A 121 -7.68 0.00 -11.04
C LEU A 121 -7.71 0.24 -9.52
N GLY A 122 -8.87 0.65 -8.98
CA GLY A 122 -9.10 0.77 -7.55
C GLY A 122 -8.91 -0.55 -6.80
N LYS A 123 -9.37 -1.66 -7.38
CA LYS A 123 -9.15 -2.99 -6.78
C LYS A 123 -7.66 -3.35 -6.70
N ILE A 124 -6.88 -3.03 -7.73
CA ILE A 124 -5.42 -3.26 -7.76
C ILE A 124 -4.71 -2.34 -6.75
N SER A 125 -5.18 -1.09 -6.60
CA SER A 125 -4.53 -0.10 -5.75
C SER A 125 -4.70 -0.35 -4.25
N HIS A 126 -5.72 -1.10 -3.81
CA HIS A 126 -5.93 -1.39 -2.39
C HIS A 126 -4.70 -1.99 -1.70
N SER A 127 -4.08 -3.02 -2.29
CA SER A 127 -2.92 -3.69 -1.69
C SER A 127 -1.60 -3.00 -2.04
N ASN A 128 -1.52 -2.36 -3.21
CA ASN A 128 -0.25 -1.89 -3.79
C ASN A 128 -0.30 -0.43 -4.31
N PRO A 129 -0.73 0.55 -3.49
CA PRO A 129 -0.99 1.91 -3.97
C PRO A 129 0.27 2.58 -4.55
N GLY A 130 1.42 2.44 -3.89
CA GLY A 130 2.67 3.07 -4.34
C GLY A 130 3.10 2.63 -5.74
N THR A 131 3.01 1.32 -6.03
CA THR A 131 3.37 0.79 -7.36
C THR A 131 2.38 1.24 -8.43
N VAL A 132 1.08 1.24 -8.11
CA VAL A 132 0.02 1.69 -9.01
C VAL A 132 0.22 3.17 -9.36
N PHE A 133 0.37 4.04 -8.36
CA PHE A 133 0.55 5.48 -8.58
C PHE A 133 1.85 5.80 -9.33
N ASN A 134 2.97 5.14 -9.00
CA ASN A 134 4.21 5.32 -9.76
C ASN A 134 4.04 4.94 -11.24
N THR A 135 3.28 3.87 -11.51
CA THR A 135 2.99 3.45 -12.89
C THR A 135 2.09 4.45 -13.60
N ILE A 136 1.02 4.92 -12.93
CA ILE A 136 0.10 5.95 -13.45
C ILE A 136 0.86 7.24 -13.78
N LEU A 137 1.70 7.74 -12.87
CA LEU A 137 2.48 8.95 -13.06
C LEU A 137 3.44 8.83 -14.25
N SER A 138 4.13 7.70 -14.38
CA SER A 138 4.99 7.44 -15.53
C SER A 138 4.22 7.41 -16.85
N GLN A 139 2.98 6.91 -16.85
CA GLN A 139 2.12 6.89 -18.02
C GLN A 139 1.62 8.31 -18.36
N VAL A 140 1.12 9.06 -17.39
CA VAL A 140 0.64 10.45 -17.58
C VAL A 140 1.75 11.38 -18.08
N GLN A 141 2.98 11.23 -17.57
CA GLN A 141 4.13 11.99 -18.06
C GLN A 141 4.49 11.70 -19.52
N GLY A 142 4.14 10.50 -20.02
CA GLY A 142 4.43 10.09 -21.39
C GLY A 142 3.33 10.39 -22.40
N TYR A 143 2.07 10.54 -21.96
CA TYR A 143 0.94 10.80 -22.85
C TYR A 143 -0.12 11.73 -22.21
N ASP A 144 -0.23 12.95 -22.73
CA ASP A 144 -1.14 13.99 -22.23
C ASP A 144 -2.62 13.61 -22.30
N ASN A 145 -2.99 12.78 -23.29
CA ASN A 145 -4.38 12.35 -23.51
C ASN A 145 -4.92 11.42 -22.41
N MET A 146 -4.06 10.91 -21.52
CA MET A 146 -4.47 10.03 -20.43
C MET A 146 -4.89 10.76 -19.15
N ILE A 147 -4.67 12.07 -19.05
CA ILE A 147 -5.00 12.84 -17.83
C ILE A 147 -6.50 12.75 -17.54
N VAL A 148 -7.35 13.10 -18.52
CA VAL A 148 -8.82 13.16 -18.33
C VAL A 148 -9.41 11.79 -17.94
N PRO A 149 -9.13 10.68 -18.65
CA PRO A 149 -9.70 9.39 -18.27
C PRO A 149 -9.22 8.83 -16.92
N ILE A 150 -8.08 9.29 -16.39
CA ILE A 150 -7.49 8.79 -15.12
C ILE A 150 -8.10 9.49 -13.91
N VAL A 151 -8.52 10.75 -14.04
CA VAL A 151 -9.12 11.51 -12.94
C VAL A 151 -10.62 11.26 -12.77
N ASP A 152 -11.29 10.77 -13.81
CA ASP A 152 -12.71 10.38 -13.85
C ASP A 152 -12.97 9.01 -13.20
#